data_AF-A0A8C2FJ67-F1
#
_entry.id   AF-A0A8C2FJ67-F1
#
_cell.length_a   1.000
_cell.length_b   1.000
_cell.length_c   1.000
_cell.angle_alpha   90.00
_cell.angle_beta   90.00
_cell.angle_gamma   90.00
#
_symmetry.space_group_name_H-M   'P 1'
#
loop_
_entity.id
_entity.type
_entity.pdbx_description
1 polymer ?
#
loop_
_entity_poly.entity_id
_entity_poly.type
_entity_poly.pdbx_seq_one_letter_code
_entity_poly.pdbx_strand_id
1 'polypeptide(L)'
;MYSLPFLFQHSEQVKAYIPVAPICTDDVQSYVPVQTPALIVYGDQDTQLGEASLSNLKNLPNHKVVVMKGAGHPCYLDDPEIWHKAVLDFLQQL
;
A
#
# COMPACT_ATOMS: atom_id res chain seq x y z
N MET A 1 -0.63 13.12 9.41
CA MET A 1 -1.08 12.01 8.53
C MET A 1 -1.33 10.79 9.38
N TYR A 2 -2.38 10.00 9.13
CA TYR A 2 -2.92 9.08 10.14
C TYR A 2 -2.70 7.59 9.85
N SER A 3 -2.62 7.17 8.58
CA SER A 3 -2.62 5.73 8.24
C SER A 3 -1.41 4.97 8.75
N LEU A 4 -0.19 5.46 8.48
CA LEU A 4 1.05 4.83 8.92
C LEU A 4 1.22 4.87 10.44
N PRO A 5 1.11 6.03 11.13
CA PRO A 5 1.20 6.05 12.59
C PRO A 5 0.19 5.11 13.27
N PHE A 6 -1.03 5.03 12.75
CA PHE A 6 -2.04 4.09 13.27
C PHE A 6 -1.63 2.64 13.08
N LEU A 7 -1.13 2.26 11.89
CA LEU A 7 -0.62 0.92 11.62
C LEU A 7 0.52 0.54 12.59
N PHE A 8 1.46 1.45 12.86
CA PHE A 8 2.57 1.17 13.78
C PHE A 8 2.12 1.04 15.23
N GLN A 9 1.24 1.95 15.69
CA GLN A 9 0.80 2.00 17.08
C GLN A 9 -0.23 0.92 17.43
N HIS A 10 -0.98 0.45 16.42
CA HIS A 10 -2.13 -0.44 16.62
C HIS A 10 -2.16 -1.62 15.63
N SER A 11 -0.99 -2.12 15.20
CA SER A 11 -0.89 -3.22 14.22
C SER A 11 -1.74 -4.45 14.57
N GLU A 12 -1.91 -4.77 15.85
CA GLU A 12 -2.75 -5.86 16.35
C GLU A 12 -4.25 -5.66 16.08
N GLN A 13 -4.70 -4.41 15.89
CA GLN A 13 -6.09 -4.08 15.56
C GLN A 13 -6.33 -4.03 14.04
N VAL A 14 -5.26 -4.08 13.24
CA VAL A 14 -5.33 -3.95 11.78
C VAL A 14 -5.17 -5.32 11.15
N LYS A 15 -6.26 -5.85 10.59
CA LYS A 15 -6.26 -7.15 9.90
C LYS A 15 -5.48 -7.10 8.57
N ALA A 16 -5.51 -5.97 7.87
CA ALA A 16 -4.78 -5.74 6.63
C ALA A 16 -4.59 -4.25 6.34
N TYR A 17 -3.54 -3.92 5.58
CA TYR A 17 -3.21 -2.56 5.17
C TYR A 17 -3.15 -2.44 3.64
N ILE A 18 -3.94 -1.55 3.05
CA ILE A 18 -3.99 -1.35 1.58
C ILE A 18 -3.63 0.10 1.26
N PRO A 19 -2.35 0.48 1.28
CA PRO A 19 -1.91 1.81 0.89
C PRO A 19 -1.98 2.01 -0.62
N VAL A 20 -2.54 3.15 -1.04
CA VAL A 20 -2.45 3.63 -2.43
C VAL A 20 -1.55 4.85 -2.49
N ALA A 21 -0.32 4.68 -3.00
CA ALA A 21 0.71 5.71 -3.12
C ALA A 21 0.73 6.77 -1.98
N PRO A 22 0.81 6.37 -0.69
CA PRO A 22 0.71 7.31 0.42
C PRO A 22 1.93 8.22 0.51
N ILE A 23 1.74 9.37 1.13
CA ILE A 23 2.81 10.30 1.50
C ILE A 23 3.43 9.94 2.87
N CYS A 24 4.54 10.59 3.25
CA CYS A 24 5.27 10.42 4.52
C CYS A 24 5.63 8.96 4.87
N THR A 25 5.97 8.16 3.87
CA THR A 25 6.49 6.79 4.08
C THR A 25 7.95 6.77 4.54
N ASP A 26 8.64 7.90 4.45
CA ASP A 26 10.03 8.11 4.88
C ASP A 26 10.15 8.49 6.37
N ASP A 27 9.08 9.00 6.98
CA ASP A 27 9.04 9.41 8.39
C ASP A 27 8.74 8.23 9.35
N VAL A 28 9.39 7.10 9.10
CA VAL A 28 9.18 5.85 9.84
C VAL A 28 10.53 5.27 10.24
N GLN A 29 10.72 5.02 11.55
CA GLN A 29 11.97 4.43 12.06
C GLN A 29 12.21 2.99 11.57
N SER A 30 11.17 2.16 11.53
CA SER A 30 11.28 0.78 11.03
C SER A 30 9.92 0.18 10.67
N TYR A 31 9.87 -0.51 9.53
CA TYR A 31 8.72 -1.28 9.07
C TYR A 31 8.71 -2.74 9.58
N VAL A 32 9.85 -3.23 10.07
CA VAL A 32 10.06 -4.65 10.44
C VAL A 32 9.08 -5.17 11.50
N PRO A 33 8.70 -4.41 12.54
CA PRO A 33 7.78 -4.91 13.57
C PRO A 33 6.35 -5.13 13.08
N VAL A 34 5.95 -4.55 11.94
CA VAL A 34 4.57 -4.60 11.45
C VAL A 34 4.30 -5.92 10.75
N GLN A 35 3.63 -6.84 11.42
CA GLN A 35 3.26 -8.15 10.84
C GLN A 35 1.96 -8.12 10.02
N THR A 36 1.21 -7.01 10.07
CA THR A 36 -0.04 -6.83 9.31
C THR A 36 0.20 -7.07 7.82
N PRO A 37 -0.56 -7.99 7.18
CA PRO A 37 -0.52 -8.18 5.74
C PRO A 37 -0.82 -6.90 4.98
N ALA A 38 -0.03 -6.59 3.95
CA ALA A 38 -0.16 -5.37 3.18
C ALA A 38 -0.30 -5.61 1.67
N LEU A 39 -1.20 -4.86 1.03
CA LEU A 39 -1.31 -4.77 -0.43
C LEU A 39 -0.93 -3.36 -0.87
N ILE A 40 0.31 -3.19 -1.32
CA ILE A 40 0.84 -1.91 -1.79
C ILE A 40 0.36 -1.70 -3.22
N VAL A 41 -0.40 -0.63 -3.45
CA VAL A 41 -0.97 -0.32 -4.77
C VAL A 41 -0.48 1.05 -5.25
N TYR A 42 -0.08 1.14 -6.51
CA TYR A 42 0.18 2.42 -7.18
C TYR A 42 0.06 2.27 -8.70
N GLY A 43 -0.16 3.38 -9.40
CA GLY A 43 -0.15 3.43 -10.86
C GLY A 43 1.25 3.65 -11.43
N ASP A 44 1.60 3.02 -12.55
CA ASP A 44 2.94 3.16 -13.14
C ASP A 44 3.23 4.53 -13.80
N GLN A 45 2.20 5.37 -13.95
CA GLN A 45 2.35 6.77 -14.36
C GLN A 45 2.39 7.74 -13.17
N ASP A 46 2.27 7.24 -11.93
CA ASP A 46 2.56 8.01 -10.72
C ASP A 46 4.07 8.09 -10.48
N THR A 47 4.73 8.94 -11.27
CA THR A 47 6.19 9.13 -11.23
C THR A 47 6.69 9.87 -10.00
N GLN A 48 5.79 10.40 -9.15
CA GLN A 48 6.16 11.13 -7.94
C GLN A 48 6.01 10.27 -6.69
N LEU A 49 4.81 9.78 -6.41
CA LEU A 49 4.50 9.11 -5.15
C LEU A 49 4.52 7.59 -5.26
N GLY A 50 4.29 7.04 -6.45
CA GLY A 50 4.25 5.59 -6.68
C GLY A 50 5.56 4.91 -6.27
N GLU A 51 6.66 5.25 -6.95
CA GLU A 51 7.98 4.67 -6.66
C GLU A 51 8.52 5.08 -5.29
N ALA A 52 8.31 6.33 -4.89
CA ALA A 52 8.78 6.86 -3.61
C ALA A 52 8.14 6.10 -2.43
N SER A 53 6.82 5.93 -2.44
CA SER A 53 6.10 5.19 -1.40
C SER A 53 6.49 3.70 -1.42
N LEU A 54 6.58 3.07 -2.61
CA LEU A 54 7.01 1.68 -2.73
C LEU A 54 8.40 1.44 -2.13
N SER A 55 9.35 2.34 -2.38
CA SER A 55 10.74 2.21 -1.90
C SER A 55 10.83 2.04 -0.38
N ASN A 56 9.87 2.61 0.35
CA ASN A 56 9.75 2.52 1.80
C ASN A 56 8.84 1.37 2.24
N LEU A 57 7.65 1.25 1.64
CA LEU A 57 6.63 0.27 2.03
C LEU A 57 7.05 -1.18 1.74
N LYS A 58 7.94 -1.42 0.77
CA LYS A 58 8.50 -2.76 0.51
C LYS A 58 9.29 -3.35 1.69
N ASN A 59 9.60 -2.53 2.71
CA ASN A 59 10.23 -2.99 3.95
C ASN A 59 9.22 -3.61 4.94
N LEU A 60 7.91 -3.57 4.65
CA LEU A 60 6.91 -4.36 5.38
C LEU A 60 7.19 -5.85 5.13
N PRO A 61 7.27 -6.71 6.15
CA PRO A 61 7.63 -8.12 5.97
C PRO A 61 6.60 -8.90 5.15
N ASN A 62 5.31 -8.61 5.34
CA ASN A 62 4.20 -9.39 4.75
C ASN A 62 3.47 -8.58 3.69
N HIS A 63 4.15 -8.19 2.60
CA HIS A 63 3.57 -7.35 1.56
C HIS A 63 3.38 -8.06 0.22
N LYS A 64 2.40 -7.57 -0.54
CA LYS A 64 2.24 -7.78 -1.98
C LYS A 64 2.21 -6.43 -2.68
N VAL A 65 2.61 -6.39 -3.94
CA VAL A 65 2.63 -5.18 -4.76
C VAL A 65 1.73 -5.35 -5.97
N VAL A 66 0.89 -4.36 -6.23
CA VAL A 66 0.09 -4.23 -7.44
C VAL A 66 0.44 -2.93 -8.12
N VAL A 67 1.04 -3.04 -9.30
CA VAL A 67 1.36 -1.91 -10.16
C VAL A 67 0.29 -1.82 -11.24
N MET A 68 -0.54 -0.77 -11.20
CA MET A 68 -1.61 -0.56 -12.17
C MET A 68 -1.05 0.09 -13.43
N LYS A 69 -1.03 -0.66 -14.53
CA LYS A 69 -0.44 -0.24 -15.81
C LYS A 69 -1.28 0.85 -16.47
N GLY A 70 -0.62 1.93 -16.88
CA GLY A 70 -1.27 3.08 -17.53
C GLY A 70 -2.03 4.00 -16.57
N ALA A 71 -2.00 3.72 -15.26
CA ALA A 71 -2.72 4.49 -14.25
C ALA A 71 -1.80 5.53 -13.58
N GLY A 72 -2.37 6.69 -13.23
CA GLY A 72 -1.71 7.76 -12.49
C GLY A 72 -1.84 7.61 -10.98
N HIS A 73 -1.76 8.73 -10.25
CA HIS A 73 -1.80 8.73 -8.78
C HIS A 73 -3.11 8.15 -8.20
N PRO A 74 -4.31 8.61 -8.61
CA PRO A 74 -5.56 7.98 -8.18
C PRO A 74 -5.84 6.72 -9.03
N CYS A 75 -4.94 5.74 -9.03
CA CYS A 75 -4.98 4.61 -9.95
C CYS A 75 -6.28 3.78 -9.91
N TYR A 76 -6.97 3.78 -8.75
CA TYR A 76 -8.27 3.16 -8.57
C TYR A 76 -9.41 3.85 -9.36
N LEU A 77 -9.23 5.09 -9.81
CA LEU A 77 -10.15 5.79 -10.71
C LEU A 77 -9.87 5.49 -12.18
N ASP A 78 -8.60 5.29 -12.54
CA ASP A 78 -8.17 5.07 -13.93
C ASP A 78 -8.55 3.66 -14.42
N ASP A 79 -8.41 2.63 -13.56
CA ASP A 79 -8.86 1.27 -13.84
C ASP A 79 -9.56 0.65 -12.61
N PRO A 80 -10.86 0.96 -12.41
CA PRO A 80 -11.62 0.44 -11.28
C PRO A 80 -11.78 -1.08 -11.28
N GLU A 81 -11.75 -1.74 -12.45
CA GLU A 81 -11.91 -3.18 -12.57
C GLU A 81 -10.69 -3.90 -12.00
N ILE A 82 -9.48 -3.51 -12.43
CA ILE A 82 -8.23 -4.05 -11.89
C ILE A 82 -8.12 -3.75 -10.40
N TRP A 83 -8.47 -2.54 -9.97
CA TRP A 83 -8.46 -2.16 -8.55
C TRP A 83 -9.34 -3.08 -7.70
N HIS A 84 -10.62 -3.22 -8.05
CA HIS A 84 -11.55 -4.04 -7.28
C HIS A 84 -11.14 -5.51 -7.26
N LYS A 85 -10.68 -6.04 -8.40
CA LYS A 85 -10.18 -7.41 -8.47
C LYS A 85 -8.98 -7.62 -7.54
N ALA A 86 -7.98 -6.75 -7.61
CA ALA A 86 -6.79 -6.85 -6.78
C ALA A 86 -7.11 -6.80 -5.28
N VAL A 87 -8.01 -5.91 -4.87
CA VAL A 87 -8.46 -5.82 -3.47
C VAL A 87 -9.20 -7.08 -3.04
N LEU A 88 -10.19 -7.54 -3.82
CA LEU A 88 -10.97 -8.73 -3.46
C LEU A 88 -10.11 -9.99 -3.41
N ASP A 89 -9.23 -10.19 -4.39
CA ASP A 89 -8.30 -11.33 -4.44
C ASP A 89 -7.36 -11.34 -3.21
N PHE A 90 -6.91 -10.16 -2.77
CA PHE A 90 -6.10 -10.04 -1.55
C PHE A 90 -6.90 -10.32 -0.28
N LEU A 91 -8.12 -9.75 -0.16
CA LEU A 91 -8.97 -9.94 1.01
C LEU A 91 -9.39 -11.41 1.22
N GLN A 92 -9.55 -12.17 0.13
CA GLN A 92 -9.85 -13.62 0.19
C GLN A 92 -8.70 -14.48 0.73
N GLN A 93 -7.49 -13.92 0.82
CA GLN A 93 -6.28 -14.64 1.26
C GLN A 93 -5.88 -14.31 2.71
N LEU A 94 -6.68 -13.50 3.42
CA LEU A 94 -6.40 -13.02 4.78
C LEU A 94 -6.83 -13.96 5.91
#